data_AF-A0A9W6MXS0-F1
#
_entry.id   AF-A0A9W6MXS0-F1
#
_cell.length_a   1.000
_cell.length_b   1.000
_cell.length_c   1.000
_cell.angle_alpha   90.00
_cell.angle_beta   90.00
_cell.angle_gamma   90.00
#
_symmetry.space_group_name_H-M   'P 1'
#
loop_
_entity.id
_entity.type
_entity.pdbx_description
1 polymer ?
#
loop_
_entity_poly.entity_id
_entity_poly.type
_entity_poly.pdbx_seq_one_letter_code
_entity_poly.pdbx_strand_id
1 'polypeptide(L)'
;MPQRPRHPADGIRRTPRLHPRAHTLLQIRHARGIDERPVEPDRPRKSVGAENTFATDIFEPEAARAELLPLAAKVWRNCEAHGICGRTVMLKVKYADFQQITRSQTVAVPVTDQSEI
;
A
#
# COMPACT_ATOMS: atom_id res chain seq x y z
N MET A 1 -0.25 32.87 5.64
CA MET A 1 -0.16 31.40 5.84
C MET A 1 0.94 30.87 4.92
N PRO A 2 2.16 30.58 5.39
CA PRO A 2 3.23 30.14 4.51
C PRO A 2 3.07 28.65 4.16
N GLN A 3 3.15 28.35 2.87
CA GLN A 3 3.01 27.00 2.32
C GLN A 3 4.22 26.13 2.71
N ARG A 4 3.98 24.93 3.24
CA ARG A 4 5.05 23.96 3.52
C ARG A 4 5.68 23.47 2.21
N PRO A 5 7.00 23.26 2.17
CA PRO A 5 7.68 22.79 0.95
C PRO A 5 7.29 21.34 0.64
N ARG A 6 7.05 21.06 -0.64
CA ARG A 6 6.82 19.71 -1.18
C ARG A 6 8.13 18.92 -1.07
N HIS A 7 8.16 17.90 -0.22
CA HIS A 7 9.31 17.02 -0.09
C HIS A 7 9.36 16.06 -1.28
N PRO A 8 10.52 15.90 -1.97
CA PRO A 8 10.63 14.95 -3.06
C PRO A 8 10.45 13.53 -2.51
N ALA A 9 9.66 12.72 -3.21
CA ALA A 9 9.44 11.32 -2.89
C ALA A 9 10.77 10.55 -3.03
N ASP A 10 11.49 10.40 -1.92
CA ASP A 10 12.67 9.54 -1.84
C ASP A 10 12.26 8.12 -2.24
N GLY A 11 12.88 7.63 -3.30
CA GLY A 11 12.58 6.35 -3.92
C GLY A 11 12.55 5.23 -2.89
N ILE A 12 11.58 4.33 -3.04
CA ILE A 12 11.43 3.11 -2.24
C ILE A 12 12.79 2.38 -2.22
N ARG A 13 13.56 2.51 -1.12
CA ARG A 13 14.81 1.78 -0.94
C ARG A 13 14.48 0.30 -1.06
N ARG A 14 14.97 -0.32 -2.14
CA ARG A 14 14.91 -1.78 -2.32
C ARG A 14 15.75 -2.38 -1.20
N THR A 15 15.11 -3.10 -0.27
CA THR A 15 15.82 -3.90 0.72
C THR A 15 16.71 -4.89 -0.01
N PRO A 16 17.99 -5.05 0.37
CA PRO A 16 18.86 -6.05 -0.22
C PRO A 16 18.20 -7.43 -0.08
N ARG A 17 18.19 -8.22 -1.14
CA ARG A 17 17.81 -9.63 -1.04
C ARG A 17 18.83 -10.31 -0.12
N LEU A 18 18.40 -10.79 1.05
CA LEU A 18 19.25 -11.59 1.92
C LEU A 18 19.70 -12.83 1.13
N HIS A 19 21.01 -13.07 1.12
CA HIS A 19 21.56 -14.34 0.65
C HIS A 19 20.90 -15.47 1.47
N PRO A 20 20.55 -16.64 0.89
CA PRO A 20 19.84 -17.71 1.59
C PRO A 20 20.44 -18.14 2.95
N ARG A 21 21.75 -17.96 3.17
CA ARG A 21 22.43 -18.22 4.44
C ARG A 21 22.16 -17.16 5.54
N ALA A 22 21.86 -15.93 5.15
CA ALA A 22 21.59 -14.83 6.08
C ALA A 22 20.21 -14.96 6.75
N HIS A 23 19.22 -15.56 6.06
CA HIS A 23 17.89 -15.81 6.64
C HIS A 23 17.96 -16.79 7.82
N THR A 24 18.71 -17.89 7.66
CA THR A 24 18.88 -18.90 8.72
C THR A 24 19.57 -18.32 9.95
N LEU A 25 20.60 -17.48 9.78
CA LEU A 25 21.27 -16.83 10.90
C LEU A 25 20.35 -15.85 11.64
N LEU A 26 19.50 -15.12 10.91
CA LEU A 26 18.51 -14.23 11.50
C LEU A 26 17.47 -15.00 12.33
N GLN A 27 16.98 -16.13 11.83
CA GLN A 27 16.04 -17.01 12.55
C GLN A 27 16.64 -17.51 13.88
N ILE A 28 17.91 -17.94 13.87
CA ILE A 28 18.61 -18.41 15.09
C ILE A 28 18.75 -17.29 16.12
N ARG A 29 19.05 -16.06 15.69
CA ARG A 29 19.15 -14.89 16.57
C ARG A 29 17.80 -14.54 17.20
N HIS A 30 16.71 -14.53 16.42
CA HIS A 30 15.36 -14.29 16.94
C HIS A 30 14.90 -15.39 17.91
N ALA A 31 15.18 -16.66 17.62
CA ALA A 31 14.88 -17.77 18.54
C ALA A 31 15.64 -17.66 19.87
N ARG A 32 16.76 -16.93 19.90
CA ARG A 32 17.55 -16.61 21.08
C ARG A 32 17.24 -15.23 21.68
N GLY A 33 16.22 -14.53 21.18
CA GLY A 33 15.84 -13.20 21.65
C GLY A 33 16.84 -12.09 21.29
N ILE A 34 17.75 -12.33 20.35
CA ILE A 34 18.77 -11.37 19.95
C ILE A 34 18.24 -10.57 18.75
N ASP A 35 17.90 -9.31 18.98
CA ASP A 35 17.55 -8.33 17.95
C ASP A 35 18.27 -7.00 18.22
N GLU A 36 19.33 -6.72 17.45
CA GLU A 36 20.17 -5.52 17.58
C GLU A 36 19.71 -4.38 16.65
N ARG A 37 18.56 -4.53 15.97
CA ARG A 37 18.08 -3.51 15.05
C ARG A 37 17.77 -2.22 15.83
N PRO A 38 18.28 -1.06 15.38
CA PRO A 38 17.98 0.20 16.03
C PRO A 38 16.50 0.54 15.90
N VAL A 39 16.00 1.35 16.84
CA VAL A 39 14.67 1.94 16.71
C VAL A 39 14.70 2.97 15.57
N GLU A 40 13.83 2.79 14.58
CA GLU A 40 13.61 3.76 13.50
C GLU A 40 12.31 4.52 13.79
N PRO A 41 12.38 5.75 14.36
CA PRO A 41 11.18 6.52 14.73
C PRO A 41 10.42 7.03 13.50
N ASP A 42 11.14 7.32 12.41
CA ASP A 42 10.59 7.83 11.17
C ASP A 42 10.62 6.75 10.09
N ARG A 43 9.44 6.37 9.59
CA ARG A 43 9.31 5.42 8.50
C ARG A 43 8.47 6.01 7.37
N PRO A 44 9.05 6.24 6.17
CA PRO A 44 8.29 6.77 5.05
C PRO A 44 7.21 5.75 4.65
N ARG A 45 5.99 6.25 4.44
CA ARG A 45 4.86 5.42 4.02
C ARG A 45 5.09 4.93 2.59
N LYS A 46 5.02 3.61 2.39
CA LYS A 46 5.29 2.96 1.09
C LYS A 46 4.05 2.74 0.23
N SER A 47 2.86 2.73 0.84
CA SER A 47 1.59 2.54 0.15
C SER A 47 0.44 3.18 0.91
N VAL A 48 -0.61 3.57 0.20
CA VAL A 48 -1.89 4.03 0.76
C VAL A 48 -2.98 3.19 0.13
N GLY A 49 -3.94 2.76 0.94
CA GLY A 49 -5.05 1.94 0.47
C GLY A 49 -6.24 2.12 1.41
N ALA A 50 -7.41 1.82 0.87
CA ALA A 50 -8.64 1.67 1.61
C ALA A 50 -9.25 0.31 1.25
N GLU A 51 -9.82 -0.36 2.23
CA GLU A 51 -10.56 -1.60 2.04
C GLU A 51 -11.86 -1.53 2.82
N ASN A 52 -12.88 -2.21 2.31
CA ASN A 52 -14.15 -2.39 2.99
C ASN A 52 -14.53 -3.87 2.95
N THR A 53 -15.03 -4.38 4.07
CA THR A 53 -15.59 -5.74 4.16
C THR A 53 -17.10 -5.60 4.26
N PHE A 54 -17.82 -6.16 3.30
CA PHE A 54 -19.27 -6.03 3.20
C PHE A 54 -19.97 -7.09 4.06
N ALA A 55 -21.15 -6.73 4.58
CA ALA A 55 -22.00 -7.67 5.32
C ALA A 55 -22.75 -8.65 4.40
N THR A 56 -22.91 -8.30 3.13
CA THR A 56 -23.58 -9.11 2.11
C THR A 56 -22.69 -9.20 0.88
N ASP A 57 -22.64 -10.38 0.27
CA ASP A 57 -21.87 -10.60 -0.94
C ASP A 57 -22.46 -9.84 -2.12
N ILE A 58 -21.57 -9.26 -2.94
CA ILE A 58 -21.93 -8.50 -4.13
C ILE A 58 -21.60 -9.36 -5.35
N PHE A 59 -22.64 -9.77 -6.09
CA PHE A 59 -22.49 -10.59 -7.31
C PHE A 59 -22.57 -9.77 -8.60
N GLU A 60 -23.22 -8.61 -8.55
CA GLU A 60 -23.42 -7.75 -9.72
C GLU A 60 -22.18 -6.87 -9.97
N PRO A 61 -21.56 -6.93 -11.18
CA PRO A 61 -20.41 -6.11 -11.51
C PRO A 61 -20.63 -4.60 -11.33
N GLU A 62 -21.82 -4.09 -11.65
CA GLU A 62 -22.12 -2.67 -11.48
C GLU A 62 -22.21 -2.25 -10.01
N ALA A 63 -22.78 -3.10 -9.15
CA ALA A 63 -22.79 -2.86 -7.71
C ALA A 63 -21.36 -2.87 -7.15
N ALA A 64 -20.51 -3.80 -7.61
CA ALA A 64 -19.11 -3.83 -7.22
C ALA A 64 -18.35 -2.56 -7.66
N ARG A 65 -18.60 -2.05 -8.87
CA ARG A 65 -18.02 -0.78 -9.36
C ARG A 65 -18.46 0.41 -8.52
N ALA A 66 -19.74 0.48 -8.15
CA ALA A 66 -20.27 1.55 -7.30
C ALA A 66 -19.55 1.61 -5.95
N GLU A 67 -19.20 0.45 -5.37
CA GLU A 67 -18.44 0.36 -4.11
C GLU A 67 -16.95 0.70 -4.24
N LEU A 68 -16.37 0.63 -5.44
CA LEU A 68 -14.99 1.07 -5.67
C LEU A 68 -14.85 2.60 -5.62
N LEU A 69 -15.85 3.35 -6.06
CA LEU A 69 -15.84 4.81 -6.07
C LEU A 69 -15.56 5.43 -4.69
N PRO A 70 -16.27 5.07 -3.60
CA PRO A 70 -15.99 5.62 -2.28
C PRO A 70 -14.60 5.20 -1.75
N LEU A 71 -14.11 4.02 -2.13
CA LEU A 71 -12.77 3.55 -1.77
C LEU A 71 -11.68 4.37 -2.49
N ALA A 72 -11.81 4.58 -3.79
CA ALA A 72 -10.91 5.43 -4.58
C ALA A 72 -10.89 6.86 -4.03
N ALA A 73 -12.05 7.44 -3.72
CA ALA A 73 -12.15 8.76 -3.09
C ALA A 73 -11.44 8.81 -1.72
N LYS A 74 -11.54 7.75 -0.90
CA LYS A 74 -10.87 7.67 0.39
C LYS A 74 -9.35 7.57 0.25
N VAL A 75 -8.87 6.80 -0.73
CA VAL A 75 -7.44 6.73 -1.07
C VAL A 75 -6.95 8.10 -1.53
N TRP A 76 -7.68 8.74 -2.44
CA TRP A 76 -7.33 10.05 -2.98
C TRP A 76 -7.23 11.13 -1.89
N ARG A 77 -8.25 11.24 -1.01
CA ARG A 77 -8.20 12.18 0.12
C ARG A 77 -6.99 11.96 1.03
N ASN A 78 -6.60 10.72 1.27
CA ASN A 78 -5.40 10.41 2.06
C ASN A 78 -4.12 10.81 1.32
N CYS A 79 -4.06 10.61 0.01
CA CYS A 79 -2.95 11.04 -0.82
C CYS A 79 -2.78 12.57 -0.79
N GLU A 80 -3.88 13.31 -0.95
CA GLU A 80 -3.90 14.77 -0.87
C GLU A 80 -3.49 15.27 0.51
N ALA A 81 -4.06 14.72 1.58
CA ALA A 81 -3.79 15.13 2.96
C ALA A 81 -2.30 14.98 3.35
N HIS A 82 -1.61 14.01 2.74
CA HIS A 82 -0.20 13.73 3.00
C HIS A 82 0.74 14.24 1.89
N GLY A 83 0.21 14.85 0.82
CA GLY A 83 1.00 15.33 -0.31
C GLY A 83 1.77 14.24 -1.05
N ILE A 84 1.22 13.02 -1.11
CA ILE A 84 1.86 11.84 -1.70
C ILE A 84 1.15 11.39 -2.98
N CYS A 85 1.92 10.88 -3.94
CA CYS A 85 1.41 10.27 -5.17
C CYS A 85 2.08 8.92 -5.40
N GLY A 86 1.40 8.03 -6.11
CA GLY A 86 1.88 6.69 -6.45
C GLY A 86 1.84 6.45 -7.96
N ARG A 87 2.62 5.49 -8.45
CA ARG A 87 2.57 5.04 -9.86
C ARG A 87 1.81 3.74 -10.05
N THR A 88 1.56 3.01 -8.96
CA THR A 88 0.97 1.68 -9.00
C THR A 88 -0.35 1.71 -8.24
N VAL A 89 -1.44 1.39 -8.94
CA VAL A 89 -2.76 1.16 -8.36
C VAL A 89 -2.93 -0.35 -8.17
N MET A 90 -3.48 -0.74 -7.02
CA MET A 90 -3.69 -2.14 -6.66
C MET A 90 -5.14 -2.35 -6.20
N LEU A 91 -5.84 -3.25 -6.88
CA LEU A 91 -7.16 -3.73 -6.51
C LEU A 91 -7.04 -5.09 -5.81
N LYS A 92 -7.64 -5.21 -4.63
CA LYS A 92 -7.76 -6.46 -3.89
C LYS A 92 -9.24 -6.83 -3.76
N VAL A 93 -9.59 -8.04 -4.19
CA VAL A 93 -10.93 -8.62 -4.02
C VAL A 93 -10.78 -9.85 -3.14
N LYS A 94 -11.64 -9.96 -2.12
CA LYS A 94 -11.76 -11.12 -1.26
C LYS A 94 -13.14 -11.72 -1.45
N TYR A 95 -13.19 -13.01 -1.78
CA TYR A 95 -14.42 -13.76 -1.97
C TYR A 95 -14.93 -14.36 -0.64
N ALA A 96 -16.18 -14.85 -0.65
CA ALA A 96 -16.84 -15.44 0.51
C ALA A 96 -16.13 -16.71 1.03
N ASP A 97 -15.42 -17.42 0.16
CA ASP A 97 -14.58 -18.57 0.49
C ASP A 97 -13.18 -18.18 1.02
N PHE A 98 -12.98 -16.89 1.32
CA PHE A 98 -11.73 -16.28 1.78
C PHE A 98 -10.60 -16.29 0.76
N GLN A 99 -10.83 -16.70 -0.48
CA GLN A 99 -9.84 -16.53 -1.55
C GLN A 99 -9.66 -15.06 -1.88
N GLN A 100 -8.43 -14.68 -2.21
CA GLN A 100 -8.07 -13.31 -2.56
C GLN A 100 -7.44 -13.26 -3.94
N ILE A 101 -7.96 -12.36 -4.78
CA ILE A 101 -7.28 -11.97 -6.01
C ILE A 101 -6.78 -10.55 -5.88
N THR A 102 -5.59 -10.31 -6.42
CA THR A 102 -5.00 -8.99 -6.52
C THR A 102 -4.65 -8.70 -7.96
N ARG A 103 -4.96 -7.49 -8.42
CA ARG A 103 -4.53 -6.95 -9.70
C ARG A 103 -3.85 -5.62 -9.46
N SER A 104 -2.78 -5.37 -10.19
CA SER A 104 -2.05 -4.12 -10.09
C SER A 104 -1.70 -3.60 -11.46
N GLN A 105 -1.80 -2.29 -11.63
CA GLN A 105 -1.39 -1.60 -12.84
C GLN A 105 -0.40 -0.51 -12.45
N THR A 106 0.72 -0.42 -13.19
CA THR A 106 1.71 0.63 -12.99
C THR A 106 1.75 1.52 -14.21
N VAL A 107 1.58 2.83 -14.00
CA VAL A 107 1.62 3.86 -15.02
C VAL A 107 2.99 4.56 -15.05
N ALA A 108 3.33 5.16 -16.19
CA ALA A 108 4.65 5.77 -16.40
C ALA A 108 4.83 7.06 -15.57
N VAL A 109 3.76 7.85 -15.47
CA VAL A 109 3.69 9.06 -14.65
C VAL A 109 2.96 8.75 -13.34
N PRO A 110 3.25 9.47 -12.24
CA PRO A 110 2.44 9.35 -11.03
C PRO A 110 0.98 9.64 -11.31
N VAL A 111 0.10 8.92 -10.62
CA VAL A 111 -1.34 9.16 -10.62
C VAL A 111 -1.61 10.53 -10.01
N THR A 112 -2.28 11.40 -10.76
CA THR A 112 -2.50 12.81 -10.38
C THR A 112 -3.96 13.20 -10.20
N ASP A 113 -4.88 12.29 -10.47
CA ASP A 113 -6.31 12.54 -10.28
C ASP A 113 -7.02 11.31 -9.69
N GLN A 114 -8.16 11.52 -9.03
CA GLN A 114 -8.98 10.43 -8.51
C GLN A 114 -9.51 9.52 -9.62
N SER A 115 -9.84 10.05 -10.81
CA SER A 115 -10.38 9.28 -11.95
C SER A 115 -9.39 8.30 -12.57
N GLU A 116 -8.11 8.44 -12.23
CA GLU A 116 -7.03 7.53 -12.66
C GLU A 116 -6.84 6.33 -11.70
N ILE A 117 -7.59 6.27 -10.59
CA ILE A 117 -7.63 5.17 -9.60
C ILE A 117 -8.86 4.29 -9.85
#